data_AF-A4RVU6-F1
#
_entry.id   AF-A4RVU6-F1
#
_cell.length_a   1.000
_cell.length_b   1.000
_cell.length_c   1.000
_cell.angle_alpha   90.00
_cell.angle_beta   90.00
_cell.angle_gamma   90.00
#
_symmetry.space_group_name_H-M   'P 1'
#
loop_
_entity.id
_entity.type
_entity.pdbx_description
1 polymer ?
#
loop_
_entity_poly.entity_id
_entity_poly.type
_entity_poly.pdbx_seq_one_letter_code
_entity_poly.pdbx_strand_id
1 'polypeptide(L)'
;MFASVRARARACGVDTVRVLCVGPNVRVGEAYELGREYDAGERTRDEAALRVEFRAGLYHEETVERTADVAFAFNAGVWGYDPSDWHPTIERVVVRERTPLVLTSYSLREAESDEDAMRASLSGFENVMWEWEAEKNASCSSEVRELGFDRTEYMKKDASGESSQDVLRENFAWQCVAVN
;
A
#
# COMPACT_ATOMS: atom_id res chain seq x y z
N MET A 1 -8.80 19.43 6.42
CA MET A 1 -7.61 19.45 5.55
C MET A 1 -6.50 18.74 6.32
N PHE A 2 -6.01 17.62 5.81
CA PHE A 2 -4.92 16.90 6.46
C PHE A 2 -3.64 17.75 6.39
N ALA A 3 -2.92 17.87 7.50
CA ALA A 3 -1.60 18.52 7.49
C ALA A 3 -0.64 17.69 6.63
N SER A 4 0.31 18.37 5.98
CA SER A 4 1.44 17.71 5.29
C SER A 4 2.07 16.68 6.22
N VAL A 5 2.36 15.48 5.70
CA VAL A 5 3.06 14.41 6.44
C VAL A 5 4.35 14.96 7.05
N ARG A 6 5.05 15.87 6.36
CA ARG A 6 6.28 16.51 6.83
C ARG A 6 6.04 17.41 8.04
N ALA A 7 4.95 18.18 8.04
CA ALA A 7 4.59 19.04 9.15
C ALA A 7 4.19 18.22 10.38
N ARG A 8 3.41 17.15 10.18
CA ARG A 8 3.03 16.24 11.26
C ARG A 8 4.24 15.51 11.83
N ALA A 9 5.11 14.99 10.97
CA ALA A 9 6.36 14.35 11.37
C ALA A 9 7.23 15.31 12.20
N ARG A 10 7.37 16.57 11.75
CA ARG A 10 8.13 17.59 12.47
C ARG A 10 7.57 17.86 13.88
N ALA A 11 6.25 18.00 14.00
CA ALA A 11 5.59 18.21 15.28
C ALA A 11 5.80 17.02 16.25
N CYS A 12 6.04 15.82 15.72
CA CYS A 12 6.40 14.62 16.48
C CYS A 12 7.91 14.46 16.71
N GLY A 13 8.73 15.45 16.36
CA GLY A 13 10.19 15.41 16.55
C GLY A 13 10.97 14.67 15.46
N VAL A 14 10.32 14.26 14.36
CA VAL A 14 10.99 13.63 13.22
C VAL A 14 11.66 14.70 12.36
N ASP A 15 12.95 14.53 12.07
CA ASP A 15 13.72 15.44 11.22
C ASP A 15 13.67 15.07 9.73
N THR A 16 13.42 13.81 9.39
CA THR A 16 13.41 13.31 8.01
C THR A 16 12.39 12.18 7.84
N VAL A 17 11.52 12.32 6.84
CA VAL A 17 10.63 11.28 6.34
C VAL A 17 11.27 10.68 5.09
N ARG A 18 11.38 9.34 5.04
CA ARG A 18 11.88 8.61 3.87
C ARG A 18 10.74 7.78 3.28
N VAL A 19 10.61 7.82 1.96
CA VAL A 19 9.61 7.05 1.23
C VAL A 19 10.32 6.24 0.16
N LEU A 20 10.22 4.92 0.27
CA LEU A 20 10.66 4.00 -0.77
C LEU A 20 9.43 3.49 -1.52
N CYS A 21 9.33 3.85 -2.79
CA CYS A 21 8.27 3.40 -3.68
C CYS A 21 8.76 2.21 -4.52
N VAL A 22 8.23 1.02 -4.27
CA VAL A 22 8.58 -0.19 -5.03
C VAL A 22 7.36 -0.72 -5.75
N GLY A 23 7.52 -1.13 -7.01
CA GLY A 23 6.49 -1.87 -7.72
C GLY A 23 6.89 -2.22 -9.15
N PRO A 24 6.30 -3.27 -9.75
CA PRO A 24 6.67 -3.76 -11.07
C PRO A 24 6.37 -2.73 -12.18
N ASN A 25 5.41 -1.84 -11.94
CA ASN A 25 4.96 -0.82 -12.88
C ASN A 25 5.38 0.60 -12.49
N VAL A 26 6.36 0.76 -11.59
CA VAL A 26 6.86 2.08 -11.22
C VAL A 26 7.48 2.74 -12.46
N ARG A 27 6.87 3.85 -12.88
CA ARG A 27 7.36 4.71 -13.95
C ARG A 27 7.61 6.08 -13.36
N VAL A 28 8.83 6.57 -13.51
CA VAL A 28 9.22 7.91 -13.09
C VAL A 28 9.48 8.78 -14.32
N GLY A 29 9.26 10.09 -14.20
CA GLY A 29 9.58 11.02 -15.29
C GLY A 29 11.09 11.12 -15.54
N GLU A 30 11.50 11.73 -16.64
CA GLU A 30 12.91 11.85 -17.06
C GLU A 30 13.82 12.51 -16.00
N ALA A 31 13.25 13.28 -15.07
CA ALA A 31 13.98 13.93 -13.98
C ALA A 31 14.41 12.97 -12.85
N TYR A 32 13.98 11.71 -12.88
CA TYR A 32 14.24 10.72 -11.84
C TYR A 32 14.84 9.43 -12.43
N GLU A 33 15.59 8.73 -11.62
CA GLU A 33 16.43 7.58 -11.90
C GLU A 33 16.07 6.52 -10.84
N LEU A 34 15.84 5.28 -11.27
CA LEU A 34 15.48 4.21 -10.35
C LEU A 34 16.68 3.83 -9.46
N GLY A 35 16.42 3.50 -8.20
CA GLY A 35 17.43 3.12 -7.22
C GLY A 35 18.25 4.29 -6.66
N ARG A 36 17.82 5.54 -6.90
CA ARG A 36 18.48 6.74 -6.39
C ARG A 36 17.55 7.52 -5.47
N GLU A 37 18.07 7.95 -4.32
CA GLU A 37 17.36 8.81 -3.37
C GLU A 37 17.34 10.27 -3.88
N TYR A 38 16.17 10.91 -3.76
CA TYR A 38 15.91 12.29 -4.15
C TYR A 38 15.49 13.15 -2.98
N ASP A 39 15.97 14.39 -3.00
CA ASP A 39 15.61 15.43 -2.04
C ASP A 39 14.31 16.11 -2.49
N ALA A 40 13.17 15.52 -2.11
CA ALA A 40 11.84 16.04 -2.45
C ALA A 40 11.40 17.22 -1.55
N GLY A 41 12.09 17.46 -0.44
CA GLY A 41 11.87 18.65 0.38
C GLY A 41 12.93 18.81 1.47
N GLU A 42 13.44 20.02 1.64
CA GLU A 42 14.41 20.35 2.68
C GLU A 42 13.75 20.48 4.06
N ARG A 43 14.51 20.18 5.12
CA ARG A 43 14.03 20.39 6.49
C ARG A 43 13.89 21.88 6.78
N THR A 44 12.75 22.26 7.36
CA THR A 44 12.52 23.60 7.88
C THR A 44 12.27 23.57 9.38
N ARG A 45 11.94 24.72 9.96
CA ARG A 45 11.50 24.79 11.36
C ARG A 45 10.26 23.92 11.60
N ASP A 46 9.31 23.97 10.67
CA ASP A 46 7.96 23.43 10.82
C ASP A 46 7.70 22.18 9.96
N GLU A 47 8.63 21.79 9.10
CA GLU A 47 8.52 20.59 8.26
C GLU A 47 9.79 19.72 8.30
N ALA A 48 9.61 18.41 8.36
CA ALA A 48 10.69 17.44 8.20
C ALA A 48 11.25 17.47 6.75
N ALA A 49 12.50 17.06 6.57
CA ALA A 49 13.00 16.75 5.24
C ALA A 49 12.21 15.58 4.64
N LEU A 50 12.06 15.55 3.32
CA LEU A 50 11.46 14.44 2.59
C LEU A 50 12.49 13.89 1.61
N ARG A 51 12.76 12.59 1.74
CA ARG A 51 13.59 11.82 0.81
C ARG A 51 12.73 10.76 0.14
N VAL A 52 12.85 10.63 -1.18
CA VAL A 52 12.06 9.68 -1.96
C VAL A 52 12.98 8.86 -2.85
N GLU A 53 12.76 7.56 -2.90
CA GLU A 53 13.43 6.65 -3.82
C GLU A 53 12.40 5.81 -4.55
N PHE A 54 12.65 5.54 -5.82
CA PHE A 54 11.78 4.70 -6.66
C PHE A 54 12.54 3.47 -7.13
N ARG A 55 11.92 2.30 -7.04
CA ARG A 55 12.47 1.05 -7.57
C ARG A 55 11.42 0.28 -8.35
N ALA A 56 11.87 -0.35 -9.44
CA ALA A 56 11.05 -1.23 -10.25
C ALA A 56 11.37 -2.67 -9.90
N GLY A 57 10.34 -3.45 -9.56
CA GLY A 57 10.49 -4.84 -9.13
C GLY A 57 9.47 -5.24 -8.08
N LEU A 58 9.60 -6.47 -7.59
CA LEU A 58 8.82 -6.96 -6.45
C LEU A 58 9.58 -6.64 -5.16
N TYR A 59 8.89 -6.15 -4.14
CA TYR A 59 9.53 -5.73 -2.89
C TYR A 59 10.37 -6.84 -2.24
N HIS A 60 9.91 -8.09 -2.32
CA HIS A 60 10.65 -9.21 -1.75
C HIS A 60 11.96 -9.57 -2.47
N GLU A 61 12.17 -9.08 -3.69
CA GLU A 61 13.41 -9.24 -4.46
C GLU A 61 14.41 -8.11 -4.18
N GLU A 62 13.96 -7.01 -3.59
CA GLU A 62 14.78 -5.84 -3.31
C GLU A 62 15.73 -6.03 -2.14
N THR A 63 16.94 -5.50 -2.24
CA THR A 63 17.82 -5.35 -1.08
C THR A 63 17.49 -4.04 -0.37
N VAL A 64 16.92 -4.13 0.82
CA VAL A 64 16.52 -2.96 1.61
C VAL A 64 17.44 -2.86 2.82
N GLU A 65 18.18 -1.76 2.93
CA GLU A 65 19.15 -1.56 4.03
C GLU A 65 18.50 -1.28 5.38
N ARG A 66 17.23 -0.85 5.37
CA ARG A 66 16.49 -0.43 6.56
C ARG A 66 15.03 -0.86 6.46
N THR A 67 14.52 -1.44 7.53
CA THR A 67 13.09 -1.71 7.64
C THR A 67 12.31 -0.40 7.74
N ALA A 68 11.14 -0.35 7.11
CA ALA A 68 10.25 0.80 7.23
C ALA A 68 9.54 0.80 8.58
N ASP A 69 9.12 1.98 9.05
CA ASP A 69 8.28 2.09 10.26
C ASP A 69 6.83 1.63 9.98
N VAL A 70 6.41 1.71 8.71
CA VAL A 70 5.10 1.28 8.21
C VAL A 70 5.20 1.06 6.69
N ALA A 71 4.48 0.07 6.17
CA ALA A 71 4.36 -0.20 4.75
C ALA A 71 2.92 0.05 4.27
N PHE A 72 2.79 0.56 3.04
CA PHE A 72 1.51 0.80 2.40
C PHE A 72 1.47 0.10 1.04
N ALA A 73 0.42 -0.68 0.80
CA ALA A 73 0.12 -1.27 -0.50
C ALA A 73 -1.21 -0.71 -1.01
N PHE A 74 -1.13 0.18 -1.99
CA PHE A 74 -2.29 0.93 -2.48
C PHE A 74 -3.07 0.16 -3.53
N ASN A 75 -4.37 -0.06 -3.29
CA ASN A 75 -5.29 -0.83 -4.13
C ASN A 75 -4.66 -2.12 -4.65
N ALA A 76 -4.07 -2.87 -3.72
CA ALA A 76 -3.15 -3.95 -4.04
C ALA A 76 -3.84 -5.09 -4.80
N GLY A 77 -5.10 -5.40 -4.45
CA GLY A 77 -5.88 -6.47 -5.09
C GLY A 77 -5.18 -7.82 -5.00
N VAL A 78 -4.53 -8.10 -3.86
CA VAL A 78 -3.77 -9.32 -3.54
C VAL A 78 -4.57 -10.57 -3.91
N TRP A 79 -5.89 -10.57 -3.66
CA TRP A 79 -6.78 -11.68 -3.99
C TRP A 79 -6.82 -12.06 -5.47
N GLY A 80 -6.48 -11.12 -6.38
CA GLY A 80 -6.56 -11.29 -7.82
C GLY A 80 -5.27 -11.79 -8.48
N TYR A 81 -4.18 -11.92 -7.72
CA TYR A 81 -2.87 -12.36 -8.23
C TYR A 81 -2.55 -13.81 -7.87
N ASP A 82 -1.52 -14.37 -8.51
CA ASP A 82 -0.98 -15.65 -8.07
C ASP A 82 -0.38 -15.48 -6.65
N PRO A 83 -0.65 -16.42 -5.72
CA PRO A 83 -0.05 -16.39 -4.39
C PRO A 83 1.47 -16.18 -4.38
N SER A 84 2.19 -16.71 -5.38
CA SER A 84 3.65 -16.56 -5.47
C SER A 84 4.12 -15.12 -5.73
N ASP A 85 3.26 -14.23 -6.21
CA ASP A 85 3.61 -12.83 -6.45
C ASP A 85 3.58 -11.99 -5.16
N TRP A 86 2.48 -12.08 -4.40
CA TRP A 86 2.24 -11.22 -3.23
C TRP A 86 2.65 -11.85 -1.90
N HIS A 87 2.49 -13.16 -1.72
CA HIS A 87 2.76 -13.79 -0.42
C HIS A 87 4.19 -13.54 0.06
N PRO A 88 5.24 -13.68 -0.77
CA PRO A 88 6.61 -13.42 -0.32
C PRO A 88 6.83 -11.96 0.13
N THR A 89 6.14 -11.00 -0.51
CA THR A 89 6.17 -9.59 -0.10
C THR A 89 5.50 -9.40 1.25
N ILE A 90 4.28 -9.93 1.43
CA ILE A 90 3.50 -9.82 2.66
C ILE A 90 4.24 -10.46 3.83
N GLU A 91 4.71 -11.69 3.67
CA GLU A 91 5.47 -12.41 4.70
C GLU A 91 6.77 -11.68 5.06
N ARG A 92 7.49 -11.16 4.06
CA ARG A 92 8.71 -10.39 4.32
C ARG A 92 8.42 -9.14 5.16
N VAL A 93 7.47 -8.31 4.73
CA VAL A 93 7.13 -7.04 5.40
C VAL A 93 6.60 -7.29 6.80
N VAL A 94 5.58 -8.16 6.93
CA VAL A 94 4.87 -8.35 8.20
C VAL A 94 5.70 -9.20 9.16
N VAL A 95 6.24 -10.33 8.71
CA VAL A 95 6.85 -11.31 9.63
C VAL A 95 8.35 -11.07 9.81
N ARG A 96 9.10 -10.93 8.70
CA ARG A 96 10.57 -10.84 8.78
C ARG A 96 11.03 -9.46 9.22
N GLU A 97 10.42 -8.42 8.66
CA GLU A 97 10.75 -7.02 8.97
C GLU A 97 9.94 -6.48 10.16
N ARG A 98 8.88 -7.18 10.58
CA ARG A 98 7.97 -6.77 11.66
C ARG A 98 7.37 -5.38 11.43
N THR A 99 7.17 -5.04 10.16
CA THR A 99 6.63 -3.75 9.72
C THR A 99 5.11 -3.88 9.60
N PRO A 100 4.32 -3.01 10.25
CA PRO A 100 2.88 -2.94 10.02
C PRO A 100 2.57 -2.68 8.55
N LEU A 101 1.71 -3.52 7.96
CA LEU A 101 1.30 -3.41 6.56
C LEU A 101 -0.14 -2.91 6.48
N VAL A 102 -0.31 -1.72 5.92
CA VAL A 102 -1.61 -1.16 5.56
C VAL A 102 -1.89 -1.48 4.09
N LEU A 103 -2.99 -2.18 3.85
CA LEU A 103 -3.48 -2.46 2.50
C LEU A 103 -4.71 -1.60 2.23
N THR A 104 -4.83 -1.03 1.03
CA THR A 104 -6.05 -0.35 0.59
C THR A 104 -6.65 -1.06 -0.62
N SER A 105 -7.96 -0.86 -0.85
CA SER A 105 -8.72 -1.49 -1.94
C SER A 105 -9.78 -0.53 -2.51
N TYR A 106 -10.28 -0.80 -3.73
CA TYR A 106 -11.25 0.08 -4.39
C TYR A 106 -12.68 -0.02 -3.84
N SER A 107 -12.97 -1.13 -3.15
CA SER A 107 -14.26 -1.41 -2.53
C SER A 107 -14.08 -2.17 -1.22
N LEU A 108 -15.12 -2.20 -0.37
CA LEU A 108 -15.09 -3.01 0.85
C LEU A 108 -14.99 -4.50 0.53
N ARG A 109 -15.71 -4.97 -0.51
CA ARG A 109 -15.68 -6.37 -0.95
C ARG A 109 -14.29 -6.83 -1.39
N GLU A 110 -13.56 -5.97 -2.09
CA GLU A 110 -12.17 -6.24 -2.44
C GLU A 110 -11.28 -6.31 -1.19
N ALA A 111 -11.47 -5.40 -0.23
CA ALA A 111 -10.70 -5.43 1.01
C ALA A 111 -10.96 -6.71 1.83
N GLU A 112 -12.20 -7.18 1.89
CA GLU A 112 -12.56 -8.47 2.51
C GLU A 112 -11.88 -9.65 1.78
N SER A 113 -11.85 -9.61 0.44
CA SER A 113 -11.19 -10.64 -0.38
C SER A 113 -9.66 -10.62 -0.20
N ASP A 114 -9.07 -9.42 -0.12
CA ASP A 114 -7.65 -9.22 0.19
C ASP A 114 -7.32 -9.76 1.58
N GLU A 115 -8.20 -9.53 2.56
CA GLU A 115 -8.04 -10.03 3.93
C GLU A 115 -7.99 -11.56 3.94
N ASP A 116 -8.91 -12.25 3.27
CA ASP A 116 -8.92 -13.70 3.17
C ASP A 116 -7.61 -14.25 2.54
N ALA A 117 -7.14 -13.61 1.46
CA ALA A 117 -5.88 -13.99 0.81
C ALA A 117 -4.68 -13.79 1.75
N MET A 118 -4.63 -12.68 2.48
CA MET A 118 -3.59 -12.40 3.47
C MET A 118 -3.63 -13.37 4.66
N ARG A 119 -4.83 -13.75 5.14
CA ARG A 119 -4.99 -14.77 6.18
C ARG A 119 -4.47 -16.12 5.73
N ALA A 120 -4.68 -16.50 4.46
CA ALA A 120 -4.10 -17.72 3.92
C ALA A 120 -2.56 -17.66 3.91
N SER A 121 -1.98 -16.57 3.40
CA SER A 121 -0.53 -16.32 3.39
C SER A 121 0.09 -16.38 4.80
N LEU A 122 -0.58 -15.76 5.77
CA LEU A 122 -0.04 -15.57 7.12
C LEU A 122 -0.42 -16.70 8.10
N SER A 123 -1.21 -17.68 7.67
CA SER A 123 -1.75 -18.76 8.52
C SER A 123 -0.68 -19.61 9.24
N GLY A 124 0.52 -19.68 8.68
CA GLY A 124 1.64 -20.44 9.25
C GLY A 124 2.50 -19.68 10.27
N PHE A 125 2.21 -18.40 10.53
CA PHE A 125 3.05 -17.55 11.39
C PHE A 125 2.35 -17.19 12.70
N GLU A 126 3.07 -17.32 13.80
CA GLU A 126 2.58 -16.96 15.12
C GLU A 126 2.66 -15.44 15.35
N ASN A 127 1.80 -14.91 16.23
CA ASN A 127 1.77 -13.50 16.67
C ASN A 127 1.40 -12.47 15.58
N VAL A 128 0.93 -12.92 14.42
CA VAL A 128 0.33 -12.03 13.42
C VAL A 128 -1.09 -11.67 13.85
N MET A 129 -1.41 -10.38 13.85
CA MET A 129 -2.73 -9.87 14.21
C MET A 129 -3.19 -8.77 13.25
N TRP A 130 -4.51 -8.73 13.02
CA TRP A 130 -5.15 -7.60 12.36
C TRP A 130 -5.36 -6.51 13.41
N GLU A 131 -4.64 -5.41 13.27
CA GLU A 131 -4.86 -4.19 14.08
C GLU A 131 -6.27 -3.65 13.82
N TRP A 132 -6.70 -3.75 12.56
CA TRP A 132 -8.08 -3.66 12.16
C TRP A 132 -8.33 -4.51 10.91
N GLU A 133 -9.50 -5.13 10.86
CA GLU A 133 -10.02 -5.89 9.72
C GLU A 133 -10.47 -4.95 8.59
N ALA A 134 -10.87 -5.51 7.45
CA ALA A 134 -11.37 -4.76 6.32
C ALA A 134 -12.52 -3.81 6.72
N GLU A 135 -12.27 -2.50 6.60
CA GLU A 135 -13.27 -1.48 6.88
C GLU A 135 -13.21 -0.34 5.85
N LYS A 136 -14.21 0.56 5.88
CA LYS A 136 -14.23 1.74 5.01
C LYS A 136 -13.22 2.78 5.50
N ASN A 137 -12.39 3.27 4.61
CA ASN A 137 -11.42 4.32 4.91
C ASN A 137 -12.10 5.69 4.93
N ALA A 138 -12.18 6.31 6.11
CA ALA A 138 -12.73 7.65 6.28
C ALA A 138 -11.91 8.75 5.55
N SER A 139 -10.68 8.44 5.16
CA SER A 139 -9.77 9.31 4.41
C SER A 139 -9.65 8.91 2.94
N CYS A 140 -10.62 8.16 2.39
CA CYS A 140 -10.61 7.75 0.99
C CYS A 140 -10.50 8.92 0.01
N SER A 141 -9.97 8.66 -1.18
CA SER A 141 -9.87 9.69 -2.22
C SER A 141 -11.26 10.12 -2.68
N SER A 142 -11.46 11.43 -2.79
CA SER A 142 -12.65 12.00 -3.44
C SER A 142 -12.56 11.99 -4.97
N GLU A 143 -11.37 11.79 -5.53
CA GLU A 143 -11.14 11.80 -6.98
C GLU A 143 -11.26 10.40 -7.57
N VAL A 144 -12.08 10.30 -8.63
CA VAL A 144 -12.21 9.08 -9.43
C VAL A 144 -11.19 9.15 -10.56
N ARG A 145 -10.23 8.23 -10.58
CA ARG A 145 -9.25 8.12 -11.66
C ARG A 145 -9.88 7.47 -12.89
N GLU A 146 -9.56 7.97 -14.08
CA GLU A 146 -9.83 7.23 -15.31
C GLU A 146 -9.00 5.94 -15.30
N LEU A 147 -9.70 4.80 -15.37
CA LEU A 147 -9.04 3.50 -15.46
C LEU A 147 -8.34 3.40 -16.82
N GLY A 148 -7.08 2.97 -16.82
CA GLY A 148 -6.32 2.70 -18.05
C GLY A 148 -6.70 1.39 -18.76
N PHE A 149 -7.77 0.74 -18.30
CA PHE A 149 -8.30 -0.52 -18.82
C PHE A 149 -9.83 -0.47 -18.86
N ASP A 150 -10.43 -1.35 -19.65
CA ASP A 150 -11.89 -1.41 -19.78
C ASP A 150 -12.53 -1.93 -18.49
N ARG A 151 -13.30 -1.06 -17.82
CA ARG A 151 -14.03 -1.36 -16.59
C ARG A 151 -14.95 -2.58 -16.74
N THR A 152 -15.47 -2.87 -17.95
CA THR A 152 -16.35 -4.01 -18.19
C THR A 152 -15.63 -5.35 -18.08
N GLU A 153 -14.31 -5.41 -18.26
CA GLU A 153 -13.53 -6.63 -18.03
C GLU A 153 -13.42 -6.97 -16.54
N TYR A 154 -13.33 -5.95 -15.69
CA TYR A 154 -13.23 -6.07 -14.24
C TYR A 154 -14.60 -6.34 -13.58
N MET A 155 -15.68 -5.82 -14.20
CA MET A 155 -17.07 -6.03 -13.76
C MET A 155 -17.71 -7.28 -14.38
N LYS A 156 -16.92 -8.24 -14.89
CA LYS A 156 -17.45 -9.50 -15.41
C LYS A 156 -18.17 -10.27 -14.30
N LYS A 157 -19.50 -10.09 -14.31
CA LYS A 157 -20.58 -10.79 -13.62
C LYS A 157 -20.14 -11.95 -12.72
N ASP A 158 -20.34 -11.72 -11.44
CA ASP A 158 -20.62 -12.71 -10.42
C ASP A 158 -21.61 -13.76 -10.99
N ALA A 159 -21.52 -15.03 -10.57
CA ALA A 159 -22.40 -16.11 -11.02
C ALA A 159 -23.91 -15.85 -10.77
N SER A 160 -24.25 -14.80 -10.01
CA SER A 160 -25.61 -14.31 -9.74
C SER A 160 -26.16 -13.35 -10.82
N GLY A 161 -25.32 -12.87 -11.75
CA GLY A 161 -25.76 -11.96 -12.83
C GLY A 161 -26.04 -10.53 -12.40
N GLU A 162 -25.78 -10.16 -11.15
CA GLU A 162 -25.84 -8.78 -10.68
C GLU A 162 -24.54 -8.07 -11.02
N SER A 163 -24.62 -6.97 -11.79
CA SER A 163 -23.50 -6.05 -11.86
C SER A 163 -23.39 -5.37 -10.50
N SER A 164 -22.37 -5.68 -9.71
CA SER A 164 -22.00 -4.80 -8.59
C SER A 164 -21.64 -3.44 -9.20
N GLN A 165 -22.58 -2.49 -9.23
CA GLN A 165 -22.36 -1.10 -9.66
C GLN A 165 -21.46 -0.33 -8.68
N ASP A 166 -20.61 -1.02 -7.93
CA ASP A 166 -19.74 -0.39 -6.96
C ASP A 166 -18.80 0.54 -7.73
N VAL A 167 -18.95 1.82 -7.40
CA VAL A 167 -18.08 2.87 -7.92
C VAL A 167 -16.73 2.61 -7.28
N LEU A 168 -15.79 2.08 -8.06
CA LEU A 168 -14.41 1.92 -7.65
C LEU A 168 -13.88 3.30 -7.23
N ARG A 169 -13.43 3.40 -5.99
CA ARG A 169 -12.89 4.63 -5.41
C ARG A 169 -11.53 4.34 -4.83
N GLU A 170 -10.55 5.15 -5.21
CA GLU A 170 -9.16 4.99 -4.75
C GLU A 170 -9.10 5.01 -3.22
N ASN A 171 -8.50 3.97 -2.65
CA ASN A 171 -8.34 3.80 -1.19
C ASN A 171 -9.66 3.83 -0.42
N PHE A 172 -10.75 3.30 -0.99
CA PHE A 172 -12.08 3.32 -0.38
C PHE A 172 -12.19 2.49 0.89
N ALA A 173 -11.52 1.34 0.89
CA ALA A 173 -11.43 0.45 2.04
C ALA A 173 -9.96 0.19 2.37
N TRP A 174 -9.72 -0.23 3.60
CA TRP A 174 -8.38 -0.48 4.11
C TRP A 174 -8.41 -1.50 5.25
N GLN A 175 -7.26 -2.10 5.50
CA GLN A 175 -6.99 -3.03 6.60
C GLN A 175 -5.54 -2.88 7.05
N CYS A 176 -5.23 -3.35 8.26
CA CYS A 176 -3.85 -3.37 8.75
C CYS A 176 -3.53 -4.65 9.49
N VAL A 177 -2.39 -5.23 9.14
CA VAL A 177 -1.83 -6.40 9.79
C VAL A 177 -0.44 -6.08 10.32
N ALA A 178 -0.14 -6.59 11.51
CA ALA A 178 1.14 -6.42 12.18
C ALA A 178 1.50 -7.66 13.00
N VAL A 179 2.72 -7.68 13.54
CA VAL A 179 3.16 -8.69 14.52
C VAL A 179 3.19 -8.05 15.90
N ASN A 180 2.59 -8.73 16.89
CA ASN A 180 2.62 -8.34 18.31
C ASN A 180 3.99 -8.63 18.96
#